data_AF-A0A077ZJC6-F1
#
_entry.id   AF-A0A077ZJC6-F1
#
_cell.length_a   1.000
_cell.length_b   1.000
_cell.length_c   1.000
_cell.angle_alpha   90.00
_cell.angle_beta   90.00
_cell.angle_gamma   90.00
#
_symmetry.space_group_name_H-M   'P 1'
#
loop_
_entity.id
_entity.type
_entity.pdbx_description
1 polymer ?
#
loop_
_entity_poly.entity_id
_entity_poly.type
_entity_poly.pdbx_seq_one_letter_code
_entity_poly.pdbx_strand_id
1 'polypeptide(L)'
;MDKSLDLRLIPEYDGTAKQSIAEWLEKVELVCKLRGIDNIAEVIPLRLTDGAFAVYLQLSDDERKSPPRLKDALLAAFAVDPYDAYEEFIA
;
A
#
# COMPACT_ATOMS: atom_id res chain seq x y z
N MET A 1 -11.89 4.37 24.68
CA MET A 1 -10.77 3.75 23.96
C MET A 1 -10.07 4.87 23.21
N ASP A 2 -8.82 5.19 23.57
CA ASP A 2 -7.99 6.01 22.70
C ASP A 2 -7.98 5.39 21.31
N LYS A 3 -8.48 6.13 20.33
CA LYS A 3 -8.49 5.72 18.92
C LYS A 3 -7.14 6.05 18.27
N SER A 4 -6.04 5.83 18.99
CA SER A 4 -4.72 5.95 18.38
C SER A 4 -4.53 4.76 17.42
N LEU A 5 -4.04 5.06 16.22
CA LEU A 5 -3.64 4.05 15.26
C LEU A 5 -2.33 3.42 15.75
N ASP A 6 -2.39 2.17 16.18
CA ASP A 6 -1.16 1.37 16.34
C ASP A 6 -0.64 0.98 14.96
N LEU A 7 0.33 1.74 14.46
CA LEU A 7 0.94 1.53 13.14
C LEU A 7 1.56 0.14 12.98
N ARG A 8 1.89 -0.56 14.07
CA ARG A 8 2.44 -1.93 14.02
C ARG A 8 1.42 -2.96 13.53
N LEU A 9 0.13 -2.62 13.49
CA LEU A 9 -0.91 -3.46 12.90
C LEU A 9 -0.80 -3.55 11.38
N ILE A 10 -0.15 -2.57 10.76
CA ILE A 10 0.10 -2.51 9.33
C ILE A 10 1.57 -2.88 9.11
N PRO A 11 1.90 -3.94 8.35
CA PRO A 11 3.28 -4.28 8.05
C PRO A 11 3.92 -3.19 7.17
N GLU A 12 5.25 -3.11 7.17
CA GLU A 12 5.96 -2.25 6.21
C GLU A 12 5.87 -2.86 4.81
N TYR A 13 5.85 -2.00 3.80
CA TYR A 13 5.91 -2.41 2.40
C TYR A 13 7.09 -1.76 1.72
N ASP A 14 8.07 -2.57 1.33
CA ASP A 14 9.33 -2.13 0.72
C ASP A 14 9.28 -2.05 -0.82
N GLY A 15 8.20 -2.56 -1.42
CA GLY A 15 8.07 -2.66 -2.88
C GLY A 15 8.66 -3.94 -3.47
N THR A 16 9.02 -4.93 -2.65
CA THR A 16 9.49 -6.23 -3.14
C THR A 16 8.33 -7.20 -3.35
N ALA A 17 8.51 -8.18 -4.24
CA ALA A 17 7.52 -9.22 -4.53
C ALA A 17 7.28 -10.20 -3.34
N LYS A 18 8.00 -10.06 -2.23
CA LYS A 18 7.80 -10.89 -1.02
C LYS A 18 6.43 -10.69 -0.38
N GLN A 19 5.80 -9.55 -0.67
CA GLN A 19 4.45 -9.24 -0.22
C GLN A 19 3.66 -8.68 -1.41
N SER A 20 2.45 -9.19 -1.61
CA SER A 20 1.53 -8.63 -2.60
C SER A 20 1.09 -7.23 -2.18
N ILE A 21 1.27 -6.24 -3.05
CA ILE A 21 0.77 -4.88 -2.83
C ILE A 21 -0.75 -4.87 -2.66
N ALA A 22 -1.47 -5.74 -3.37
CA ALA A 22 -2.94 -5.81 -3.28
C ALA A 22 -3.37 -6.28 -1.87
N GLU A 23 -2.79 -7.38 -1.38
CA GLU A 23 -3.08 -7.88 -0.03
C GLU A 23 -2.63 -6.89 1.06
N TRP A 24 -1.51 -6.20 0.84
CA TRP A 24 -1.03 -5.17 1.74
C TRP A 24 -2.02 -4.00 1.83
N LEU A 25 -2.52 -3.51 0.69
CA LEU A 25 -3.52 -2.45 0.63
C LEU A 25 -4.84 -2.87 1.30
N GLU A 26 -5.34 -4.08 1.04
CA GLU A 26 -6.54 -4.60 1.71
C GLU A 26 -6.39 -4.61 3.23
N LYS A 27 -5.21 -5.00 3.75
CA LYS A 27 -4.92 -4.97 5.18
C LYS A 27 -4.92 -3.54 5.74
N VAL A 28 -4.31 -2.59 5.01
CA VAL A 28 -4.33 -1.17 5.39
C VAL A 28 -5.77 -0.67 5.48
N GLU A 29 -6.60 -0.95 4.47
CA GLU A 29 -8.00 -0.53 4.43
C GLU A 29 -8.81 -1.13 5.60
N LEU A 30 -8.63 -2.41 5.88
CA LEU A 30 -9.28 -3.09 7.00
C LEU A 30 -8.89 -2.46 8.35
N VAL A 31 -7.60 -2.22 8.59
CA VAL A 31 -7.12 -1.60 9.83
C VAL A 31 -7.67 -0.19 9.97
N CYS A 32 -7.65 0.62 8.90
CA CYS A 32 -8.20 1.98 8.91
C CYS A 32 -9.69 1.98 9.24
N LYS A 33 -10.47 1.10 8.61
CA LYS A 33 -11.90 0.92 8.88
C LYS A 33 -12.16 0.54 10.34
N LEU A 34 -11.41 -0.41 10.90
CA LEU A 34 -11.56 -0.86 12.28
C LEU A 34 -11.15 0.23 13.31
N ARG A 35 -10.28 1.16 12.91
CA ARG A 35 -9.84 2.29 13.76
C ARG A 35 -10.64 3.58 13.54
N GLY A 36 -11.53 3.61 12.54
CA GLY A 36 -12.33 4.78 12.18
C GLY A 36 -11.50 5.89 11.53
N ILE A 37 -10.56 5.51 10.65
CA ILE A 37 -9.73 6.41 9.86
C ILE A 37 -10.29 6.47 8.45
N ASP A 38 -10.75 7.65 8.05
CA ASP A 38 -11.39 7.86 6.75
C ASP A 38 -10.34 8.18 5.66
N ASN A 39 -9.25 8.87 6.02
CA ASN A 39 -8.21 9.25 5.07
C ASN A 39 -7.06 8.24 5.02
N ILE A 40 -7.26 7.17 4.24
CA ILE A 40 -6.27 6.09 4.08
C ILE A 40 -4.96 6.61 3.44
N ALA A 41 -5.03 7.68 2.64
CA ALA A 41 -3.85 8.26 2.01
C ALA A 41 -2.86 8.89 3.01
N GLU A 42 -3.30 9.23 4.22
CA GLU A 42 -2.41 9.68 5.30
C GLU A 42 -1.71 8.50 6.01
N VAL A 43 -2.25 7.28 5.89
CA VAL A 43 -1.74 6.09 6.58
C VAL A 43 -0.74 5.32 5.73
N ILE A 44 -1.05 5.14 4.45
CA ILE A 44 -0.19 4.42 3.49
C ILE A 44 1.28 4.84 3.58
N PRO A 45 1.64 6.14 3.40
CA PRO A 45 3.05 6.55 3.36
C PRO A 45 3.79 6.34 4.69
N LEU A 46 3.10 6.20 5.82
CA LEU A 46 3.72 5.93 7.12
C LEU A 46 4.34 4.53 7.20
N ARG A 47 3.95 3.64 6.30
CA ARG A 47 4.35 2.22 6.28
C ARG A 47 5.01 1.80 4.97
N LEU A 48 5.23 2.74 4.05
CA LEU A 48 6.06 2.50 2.88
C LEU A 48 7.54 2.65 3.25
N THR A 49 8.37 1.76 2.74
CA THR A 49 9.83 1.80 2.85
C THR A 49 10.47 1.62 1.47
N ASP A 50 11.78 1.85 1.39
CA ASP A 50 12.61 1.58 0.20
C ASP A 50 11.98 1.99 -1.15
N GLY A 51 11.83 1.05 -2.08
CA GLY A 51 11.33 1.29 -3.42
C GLY A 51 9.90 1.84 -3.43
N ALA A 52 9.04 1.35 -2.53
CA ALA A 52 7.67 1.85 -2.41
C ALA A 52 7.61 3.30 -1.96
N PHE A 53 8.44 3.68 -0.98
CA PHE A 53 8.52 5.08 -0.57
C PHE A 53 9.10 5.97 -1.68
N ALA A 54 10.07 5.47 -2.45
CA ALA A 54 10.61 6.19 -3.60
C ALA A 54 9.55 6.45 -4.69
N VAL A 55 8.66 5.49 -4.96
CA VAL A 55 7.51 5.68 -5.88
C VAL A 55 6.56 6.75 -5.34
N TYR A 56 6.20 6.69 -4.05
CA TYR A 56 5.36 7.72 -3.42
C TYR A 56 5.96 9.14 -3.56
N LEU A 57 7.29 9.27 -3.47
CA LEU A 57 7.99 10.54 -3.65
C LEU A 57 7.98 11.07 -5.10
N GLN A 58 7.63 10.25 -6.09
CA GLN A 58 7.51 10.67 -7.49
C GLN A 58 6.08 11.12 -7.86
N LEU A 59 5.08 10.77 -7.05
CA LEU A 59 3.68 11.15 -7.28
C LEU A 59 3.47 12.66 -7.08
N SER A 60 2.56 13.22 -7.85
CA SER A 60 2.06 14.59 -7.67
C SER A 60 1.29 14.74 -6.36
N ASP A 61 1.15 15.97 -5.87
CA ASP A 61 0.38 16.23 -4.65
C ASP A 61 -1.10 15.81 -4.77
N ASP A 62 -1.66 15.89 -5.98
CA ASP A 62 -3.04 15.46 -6.26
C ASP A 62 -3.20 13.93 -6.18
N GLU A 63 -2.19 13.18 -6.61
CA GLU A 63 -2.16 11.73 -6.48
C GLU A 63 -1.99 11.31 -5.02
N ARG A 64 -1.07 11.95 -4.29
CA ARG A 64 -0.81 11.64 -2.88
C ARG A 64 -1.99 11.89 -1.96
N LYS A 65 -2.80 12.92 -2.25
CA LYS A 65 -3.98 13.28 -1.43
C LYS A 65 -5.22 12.47 -1.77
N SER A 66 -5.21 11.73 -2.88
CA SER A 66 -6.35 10.97 -3.36
C SER A 66 -6.14 9.48 -3.10
N PRO A 67 -6.84 8.88 -2.10
CA PRO A 67 -6.73 7.45 -1.82
C PRO A 67 -6.85 6.54 -3.06
N PRO A 68 -7.82 6.73 -4.00
CA PRO A 68 -7.88 5.87 -5.18
C PRO A 68 -6.64 6.03 -6.07
N ARG A 69 -6.19 7.27 -6.35
CA ARG A 69 -5.02 7.49 -7.22
C ARG A 69 -3.72 6.98 -6.61
N LEU A 70 -3.54 7.16 -5.30
CA LEU A 70 -2.37 6.62 -4.59
C LEU A 70 -2.33 5.09 -4.68
N LYS A 71 -3.47 4.41 -4.48
CA LYS A 71 -3.56 2.95 -4.63
C LYS A 71 -3.28 2.51 -6.06
N ASP A 72 -3.89 3.17 -7.05
CA ASP A 72 -3.69 2.85 -8.46
C ASP A 72 -2.21 2.99 -8.86
N ALA A 73 -1.54 4.04 -8.38
CA ALA A 73 -0.11 4.25 -8.65
C ALA A 73 0.78 3.18 -8.00
N LEU A 74 0.48 2.77 -6.76
CA LEU A 74 1.21 1.69 -6.09
C LEU A 74 0.96 0.33 -6.76
N LEU A 75 -0.28 0.05 -7.15
CA LEU A 75 -0.62 -1.16 -7.92
C LEU A 75 0.11 -1.15 -9.26
N ALA A 76 0.11 -0.05 -10.00
CA ALA A 76 0.81 0.05 -11.27
C ALA A 76 2.33 -0.12 -11.13
N ALA A 77 2.91 0.28 -10.01
CA ALA A 77 4.35 0.16 -9.77
C ALA A 77 4.79 -1.22 -9.28
N PHE A 78 3.96 -1.94 -8.52
CA PHE A 78 4.37 -3.13 -7.79
C PHE A 78 3.49 -4.37 -7.99
N ALA A 79 2.36 -4.27 -8.68
CA ALA A 79 1.59 -5.47 -9.01
C ALA A 79 2.43 -6.37 -9.91
N VAL A 80 2.50 -7.64 -9.54
CA VAL A 80 3.14 -8.68 -10.34
C VAL A 80 2.44 -8.71 -11.70
N ASP A 81 3.24 -8.66 -12.76
CA ASP A 81 2.70 -8.75 -14.11
C ASP A 81 1.96 -10.10 -14.26
N PRO A 82 0.78 -10.14 -14.91
CA PRO A 82 0.04 -11.40 -15.09
C PRO A 82 0.86 -12.55 -15.71
N TYR A 83 1.89 -12.26 -16.50
CA TYR A 83 2.83 -13.27 -17.01
C TYR A 83 3.74 -13.82 -15.91
N ASP A 84 4.29 -12.96 -15.05
CA ASP A 84 5.11 -13.39 -13.92
C ASP A 84 4.29 -14.21 -12.91
N ALA A 85 3.02 -13.82 -12.67
CA ALA A 85 2.11 -14.58 -11.82
C ALA A 85 1.78 -15.97 -12.40
N TYR A 86 1.73 -16.10 -13.72
CA TYR A 86 1.53 -17.40 -14.38
C TYR A 86 2.77 -18.27 -14.28
N GLU A 87 3.97 -17.72 -14.50
CA GLU A 87 5.23 -18.45 -14.35
C GLU A 87 5.43 -18.96 -12.91
N GLU A 88 5.10 -18.15 -11.89
CA GLU A 88 5.14 -18.58 -10.49
C GLU A 88 4.09 -19.66 -10.16
N PHE A 89 2.95 -19.65 -10.86
CA PHE A 89 1.91 -20.67 -10.71
C PHE A 89 2.29 -22.03 -11.35
N ILE A 90 3.08 -22.04 -12.42
CA ILE A 90 3.50 -23.28 -13.11
C ILE A 90 4.87 -23.82 -12.67
N ALA A 91 5.67 -23.03 -11.95
CA ALA A 91 6.97 -23.42 -11.40
C ALA A 91 6.85 -24.29 -10.13
#